data_AF-A0A3B8Q7I3-F1
#
_entry.id   AF-A0A3B8Q7I3-F1
#
_cell.length_a   1.000
_cell.length_b   1.000
_cell.length_c   1.000
_cell.angle_alpha   90.00
_cell.angle_beta   90.00
_cell.angle_gamma   90.00
#
_symmetry.space_group_name_H-M   'P 1'
#
loop_
_entity.id
_entity.type
_entity.pdbx_description
1 polymer ?
#
loop_
_entity_poly.entity_id
_entity_poly.type
_entity_poly.pdbx_seq_one_letter_code
_entity_poly.pdbx_strand_id
1 'polypeptide(L)'
;MINTQFPAERIVLGPGPSPVPARVLRALGAPTLGHLDPQYLAIMDETCEMLRQVFQTRNLLTFPVSGTGMAGMECLAVNLLEPGDEVIVGVNGVFGGRMKDVMERCGATVHALEAPWGDIISQDQIAAALDQHPKVKVVGLVHAETSTGAHQPLEGVSELVHGKGALFIVDAVTSLGGHTLRVDDWGIDAIYSGTQKCL
;
A
#
# COMPACT_ATOMS: atom_id res chain seq x y z
N MET A 1 1.59 -15.36 36.88
CA MET A 1 2.68 -14.64 36.21
C MET A 1 2.51 -14.83 34.70
N ILE A 2 2.65 -13.78 33.91
CA ILE A 2 2.66 -13.88 32.45
C ILE A 2 3.95 -14.60 32.05
N ASN A 3 3.85 -15.71 31.31
CA ASN A 3 5.02 -16.37 30.74
C ASN A 3 5.57 -15.47 29.63
N THR A 4 6.80 -14.97 29.80
CA THR A 4 7.45 -14.05 28.86
C THR A 4 8.35 -14.75 27.83
N GLN A 5 8.62 -16.05 28.00
CA GLN A 5 9.48 -16.81 27.10
C GLN A 5 8.73 -17.38 25.90
N PHE A 6 7.45 -17.74 26.08
CA PHE A 6 6.64 -18.33 25.03
C PHE A 6 5.30 -17.58 24.90
N PRO A 7 5.00 -17.00 23.73
CA PRO A 7 3.71 -16.37 23.50
C PRO A 7 2.62 -17.43 23.59
N ALA A 8 1.58 -17.13 24.36
CA ALA A 8 0.42 -18.00 24.44
C ALA A 8 -0.49 -17.77 23.22
N GLU A 9 -1.17 -18.83 22.79
CA GLU A 9 -2.11 -18.75 21.66
C GLU A 9 -3.28 -17.80 21.98
N ARG A 10 -3.68 -17.00 21.00
CA ARG A 10 -4.74 -15.99 21.13
C ARG A 10 -5.62 -16.00 19.89
N ILE A 11 -6.91 -15.83 20.09
CA ILE A 11 -7.83 -15.41 19.04
C ILE A 11 -7.65 -13.89 18.89
N VAL A 12 -7.03 -13.45 17.80
CA VAL A 12 -6.76 -12.03 17.53
C VAL A 12 -7.79 -11.54 16.52
N LEU A 13 -8.71 -10.67 16.96
CA LEU A 13 -9.78 -10.06 16.14
C LEU A 13 -9.63 -8.54 16.02
N GLY A 14 -8.44 -8.02 16.34
CA GLY A 14 -8.11 -6.61 16.17
C GLY A 14 -7.73 -6.29 14.72
N PRO A 15 -7.42 -5.02 14.42
CA PRO A 15 -7.08 -4.57 13.06
C PRO A 15 -5.73 -5.11 12.56
N GLY A 16 -4.91 -5.72 13.42
CA GLY A 16 -3.64 -6.35 13.06
C GLY A 16 -2.62 -6.30 14.21
N PRO A 17 -1.58 -7.15 14.16
CA PRO A 17 -1.34 -8.18 13.14
C PRO A 17 -2.36 -9.32 13.21
N SER A 18 -2.72 -9.88 12.06
CA SER A 18 -3.61 -11.04 11.98
C SER A 18 -2.90 -12.34 12.41
N PRO A 19 -3.62 -13.37 12.88
CA PRO A 19 -3.05 -14.69 13.11
C PRO A 19 -2.40 -15.25 11.83
N VAL A 20 -1.16 -15.72 11.96
CA VAL A 20 -0.41 -16.27 10.82
C VAL A 20 -0.80 -17.75 10.60
N PRO A 21 -1.16 -18.17 9.37
CA PRO A 21 -1.48 -19.57 9.10
C PRO A 21 -0.32 -20.50 9.47
N ALA A 22 -0.62 -21.66 10.07
CA ALA A 22 0.40 -22.62 10.53
C ALA A 22 1.36 -23.09 9.42
N ARG A 23 0.91 -23.12 8.15
CA ARG A 23 1.77 -23.42 6.99
C ARG A 23 2.87 -22.36 6.79
N VAL A 24 2.56 -21.08 7.03
CA VAL A 24 3.49 -19.96 6.90
C VAL A 24 4.49 -19.98 8.05
N LEU A 25 4.02 -20.20 9.29
CA LEU A 25 4.91 -20.36 10.45
C LEU A 25 5.90 -21.52 10.29
N ARG A 26 5.46 -22.64 9.71
CA ARG A 26 6.35 -23.77 9.39
C ARG A 26 7.38 -23.40 8.32
N ALA A 27 6.99 -22.64 7.28
CA ALA A 27 7.92 -22.19 6.24
C ALA A 27 9.00 -21.25 6.79
N LEU A 28 8.67 -20.39 7.76
CA LEU A 28 9.65 -19.52 8.43
C LEU A 28 10.74 -20.29 9.20
N GLY A 29 10.49 -21.55 9.56
CA GLY A 29 11.47 -22.43 10.22
C GLY A 29 12.40 -23.19 9.27
N ALA A 30 12.33 -22.96 7.96
CA ALA A 30 13.20 -23.62 7.00
C ALA A 30 14.68 -23.18 7.12
N PRO A 31 15.65 -24.00 6.69
CA PRO A 31 17.06 -23.61 6.65
C PRO A 31 17.30 -22.38 5.78
N THR A 32 18.31 -21.57 6.14
CA THR A 32 18.73 -20.43 5.32
C THR A 32 19.56 -20.89 4.11
N LEU A 33 19.43 -20.15 3.01
CA LEU A 33 20.23 -20.32 1.80
C LEU A 33 21.18 -19.14 1.62
N GLY A 34 22.25 -19.32 0.85
CA GLY A 34 23.10 -18.22 0.43
C GLY A 34 22.35 -17.25 -0.50
N HIS A 35 22.66 -15.96 -0.43
CA HIS A 35 21.95 -14.92 -1.22
C HIS A 35 22.08 -15.06 -2.75
N LEU A 36 23.03 -15.86 -3.24
CA LEU A 36 23.20 -16.22 -4.66
C LEU A 36 23.01 -17.72 -4.92
N ASP A 37 22.47 -18.45 -3.94
CA ASP A 37 22.16 -19.86 -4.13
C ASP A 37 21.11 -20.02 -5.26
N PRO A 38 21.31 -20.92 -6.24
CA PRO A 38 20.38 -21.09 -7.35
C PRO A 38 18.94 -21.39 -6.90
N GLN A 39 18.76 -22.09 -5.77
CA GLN A 39 17.44 -22.37 -5.23
C GLN A 39 16.79 -21.10 -4.65
N TYR A 40 17.56 -20.24 -4.00
CA TYR A 40 17.05 -18.95 -3.51
C TYR A 40 16.60 -18.04 -4.65
N LEU A 41 17.38 -17.97 -5.73
CA LEU A 41 17.03 -17.18 -6.91
C LEU A 41 15.72 -17.65 -7.55
N ALA A 42 15.56 -18.97 -7.72
CA ALA A 42 14.30 -19.56 -8.23
C ALA A 42 13.10 -19.24 -7.32
N ILE A 43 13.26 -19.34 -5.99
CA ILE A 43 12.21 -18.99 -5.03
C ILE A 43 11.83 -17.51 -5.13
N MET A 44 12.81 -16.62 -5.32
CA MET A 44 12.54 -15.19 -5.49
C MET A 44 11.75 -14.92 -6.78
N ASP A 45 12.14 -15.54 -7.89
CA ASP A 45 11.43 -15.40 -9.17
C ASP A 45 9.98 -15.88 -9.08
N GLU A 46 9.75 -17.06 -8.47
CA GLU A 46 8.41 -17.59 -8.19
C GLU A 46 7.61 -16.68 -7.26
N THR A 47 8.26 -16.10 -6.25
CA THR A 47 7.63 -15.14 -5.32
C THR A 47 7.16 -13.90 -6.06
N CYS A 48 8.01 -13.31 -6.92
CA CYS A 48 7.63 -12.16 -7.73
C CYS A 48 6.47 -12.49 -8.69
N GLU A 49 6.42 -13.70 -9.25
CA GLU A 49 5.30 -14.16 -10.09
C GLU A 49 3.99 -14.30 -9.29
N MET A 50 4.04 -14.93 -8.12
CA MET A 50 2.86 -15.02 -7.25
C MET A 50 2.37 -13.64 -6.80
N LEU A 51 3.28 -12.70 -6.50
CA LEU A 51 2.91 -11.33 -6.16
C LEU A 51 2.17 -10.64 -7.32
N ARG A 52 2.63 -10.79 -8.57
CA ARG A 52 1.94 -10.27 -9.75
C ARG A 52 0.50 -10.80 -9.87
N GLN A 53 0.29 -12.08 -9.58
CA GLN A 53 -1.05 -12.69 -9.57
C GLN A 53 -1.94 -12.09 -8.48
N VAL A 54 -1.42 -11.92 -7.26
CA VAL A 54 -2.17 -11.37 -6.12
C VAL A 54 -2.54 -9.89 -6.35
N PHE A 55 -1.65 -9.11 -6.95
CA PHE A 55 -1.91 -7.73 -7.35
C PHE A 55 -2.73 -7.61 -8.64
N GLN A 56 -2.92 -8.71 -9.39
CA GLN A 56 -3.55 -8.70 -10.71
C GLN A 56 -2.86 -7.72 -11.66
N THR A 57 -1.55 -7.84 -11.79
CA THR A 57 -0.71 -7.01 -12.66
C THR A 57 0.26 -7.86 -13.49
N ARG A 58 0.66 -7.34 -14.64
CA ARG A 58 1.75 -7.87 -15.47
C ARG A 58 3.07 -7.13 -15.25
N ASN A 59 3.12 -6.16 -14.34
CA ASN A 59 4.30 -5.35 -14.09
C ASN A 59 5.46 -6.19 -13.53
N LEU A 60 6.57 -6.25 -14.26
CA LEU A 60 7.75 -7.01 -13.86
C LEU A 60 8.47 -6.39 -12.65
N LEU A 61 8.26 -5.11 -12.38
CA LEU A 61 8.73 -4.43 -11.15
C LEU A 61 7.80 -4.71 -9.96
N THR A 62 7.45 -5.99 -9.78
CA THR A 62 6.68 -6.48 -8.64
C THR A 62 7.59 -7.38 -7.80
N PHE A 63 8.00 -6.91 -6.63
CA PHE A 63 9.01 -7.57 -5.80
C PHE A 63 8.78 -7.31 -4.31
N PRO A 64 9.28 -8.19 -3.41
CA PRO A 64 9.18 -7.96 -1.98
C PRO A 64 10.16 -6.89 -1.51
N VAL A 65 9.72 -6.04 -0.58
CA VAL A 65 10.57 -5.11 0.17
C VAL A 65 10.75 -5.65 1.58
N SER A 66 11.99 -5.82 2.03
CA SER A 66 12.33 -6.30 3.37
C SER A 66 11.99 -5.27 4.44
N GLY A 67 10.73 -5.22 4.87
CA GLY A 67 10.24 -4.28 5.87
C GLY A 67 8.76 -4.47 6.21
N THR A 68 8.24 -3.57 7.04
CA THR A 68 6.80 -3.51 7.32
C THR A 68 6.06 -2.84 6.16
N GLY A 69 4.72 -2.82 6.18
CA GLY A 69 3.93 -2.09 5.16
C GLY A 69 4.32 -0.61 5.01
N MET A 70 4.79 0.04 6.08
CA MET A 70 5.29 1.42 6.00
C MET A 70 6.55 1.57 5.14
N ALA A 71 7.40 0.53 5.07
CA ALA A 71 8.56 0.55 4.18
C ALA A 71 8.13 0.58 2.71
N GLY A 72 6.96 0.02 2.37
CA GLY A 72 6.36 0.17 1.04
C GLY A 72 5.96 1.61 0.73
N MET A 73 5.28 2.27 1.68
CA MET A 73 4.92 3.69 1.58
C MET A 73 6.15 4.57 1.35
N GLU A 74 7.17 4.40 2.19
CA GLU A 74 8.42 5.16 2.08
C GLU A 74 9.15 4.84 0.79
N CYS A 75 9.24 3.57 0.38
CA CYS A 75 9.85 3.16 -0.89
C CYS A 75 9.22 3.90 -2.09
N LEU A 76 7.89 3.99 -2.15
CA LEU A 76 7.24 4.74 -3.22
C LEU A 76 7.54 6.23 -3.12
N ALA A 77 7.39 6.83 -1.94
CA ALA A 77 7.59 8.28 -1.77
C ALA A 77 9.02 8.71 -2.14
N VAL A 78 10.04 8.02 -1.64
CA VAL A 78 11.45 8.41 -1.87
C VAL A 78 11.94 8.16 -3.29
N ASN A 79 11.27 7.30 -4.07
CA ASN A 79 11.65 7.02 -5.46
C ASN A 79 10.82 7.82 -6.49
N LEU A 80 9.61 8.25 -6.13
CA LEU A 80 8.72 8.98 -7.05
C LEU A 80 8.76 10.49 -6.86
N LEU A 81 9.17 10.97 -5.68
CA LEU A 81 9.12 12.39 -5.32
C LEU A 81 10.51 13.02 -5.24
N GLU A 82 10.58 14.27 -5.69
CA GLU A 82 11.70 15.18 -5.53
C GLU A 82 11.25 16.40 -4.69
N PRO A 83 12.17 17.08 -3.97
CA PRO A 83 11.82 18.30 -3.26
C PRO A 83 11.18 19.36 -4.17
N GLY A 84 10.00 19.85 -3.77
CA GLY A 84 9.22 20.81 -4.53
C GLY A 84 8.12 20.21 -5.40
N ASP A 85 8.07 18.88 -5.58
CA ASP A 85 6.94 18.23 -6.24
C ASP A 85 5.63 18.50 -5.48
N GLU A 86 4.54 18.70 -6.22
CA GLU A 86 3.20 18.84 -5.64
C GLU A 86 2.48 17.48 -5.64
N VAL A 87 1.83 17.11 -4.54
CA VAL A 87 1.09 15.86 -4.43
C VAL A 87 -0.28 16.09 -3.79
N ILE A 88 -1.28 15.30 -4.16
CA ILE A 88 -2.57 15.26 -3.47
C ILE A 88 -2.63 13.96 -2.67
N VAL A 89 -3.03 14.05 -1.39
CA VAL A 89 -3.23 12.86 -0.53
C VAL A 89 -4.64 12.88 0.04
N GLY A 90 -5.37 11.78 -0.16
CA GLY A 90 -6.66 11.57 0.49
C GLY A 90 -6.49 11.26 1.98
N VAL A 91 -7.09 12.07 2.85
CA VAL A 91 -7.00 11.92 4.31
C VAL A 91 -8.39 11.74 4.90
N ASN A 92 -8.78 10.48 5.12
CA ASN A 92 -10.02 10.09 5.80
C ASN A 92 -9.76 9.21 7.05
N GLY A 93 -8.52 9.21 7.55
CA GLY A 93 -8.08 8.48 8.73
C GLY A 93 -6.57 8.55 8.96
N VAL A 94 -6.07 7.68 9.84
CA VAL A 94 -4.67 7.68 10.30
C VAL A 94 -3.67 7.40 9.17
N PHE A 95 -3.95 6.48 8.25
CA PHE A 95 -2.97 6.07 7.23
C PHE A 95 -2.87 7.08 6.09
N GLY A 96 -3.96 7.76 5.74
CA GLY A 96 -3.90 8.94 4.85
C GLY A 96 -3.02 10.04 5.45
N GLY A 97 -3.16 10.32 6.75
CA GLY A 97 -2.30 11.26 7.47
C GLY A 97 -0.82 10.85 7.45
N ARG A 98 -0.52 9.55 7.65
CA ARG A 98 0.86 9.05 7.55
C ARG A 98 1.45 9.18 6.15
N MET A 99 0.64 8.94 5.11
CA MET A 99 1.06 9.11 3.73
C MET A 99 1.46 10.56 3.46
N LYS A 100 0.64 11.52 3.91
CA LYS A 100 0.99 12.95 3.89
C LYS A 100 2.33 13.20 4.59
N ASP A 101 2.47 12.78 5.85
CA ASP A 101 3.68 13.05 6.64
C ASP A 101 4.95 12.51 5.95
N VAL A 102 4.88 11.30 5.36
CA VAL A 102 6.01 10.68 4.65
C VAL A 102 6.37 11.47 3.39
N MET A 103 5.38 11.93 2.62
CA MET A 103 5.62 12.72 1.40
C MET A 103 6.17 14.12 1.70
N GLU A 104 5.66 14.79 2.75
CA GLU A 104 6.21 16.06 3.22
C GLU A 104 7.69 15.91 3.62
N ARG A 105 8.05 14.79 4.26
CA ARG A 105 9.45 14.48 4.63
C ARG A 105 10.34 14.20 3.43
N CYS A 106 9.78 13.83 2.27
CA CYS A 106 10.51 13.74 1.00
C CYS A 106 10.69 15.12 0.34
N GLY A 107 10.15 16.19 0.93
CA GLY A 107 10.25 17.56 0.42
C GLY A 107 9.13 17.96 -0.54
N ALA A 108 8.09 17.12 -0.70
CA ALA A 108 6.93 17.45 -1.51
C ALA A 108 6.01 18.46 -0.80
N THR A 109 5.31 19.28 -1.60
CA THR A 109 4.19 20.09 -1.13
C THR A 109 2.92 19.23 -1.20
N VAL A 110 2.38 18.86 -0.03
CA VAL A 110 1.20 17.99 0.04
C VAL A 110 -0.09 18.80 0.17
N HIS A 111 -0.96 18.66 -0.83
CA HIS A 111 -2.34 19.14 -0.81
C HIS A 111 -3.24 18.05 -0.23
N ALA A 112 -3.54 18.16 1.06
CA ALA A 112 -4.38 17.18 1.75
C ALA A 112 -5.86 17.36 1.36
N LEU A 113 -6.45 16.31 0.78
CA LEU A 113 -7.88 16.24 0.51
C LEU A 113 -8.56 15.53 1.68
N GLU A 114 -9.10 16.33 2.60
CA GLU A 114 -9.66 15.83 3.85
C GLU A 114 -11.15 15.45 3.70
N ALA A 115 -11.52 14.32 4.31
CA ALA A 115 -12.91 13.94 4.53
C ALA A 115 -13.13 13.58 6.01
N PRO A 116 -14.38 13.65 6.51
CA PRO A 116 -14.70 13.14 7.84
C PRO A 116 -14.23 11.69 8.01
N TRP A 117 -13.74 11.35 9.20
CA TRP A 117 -13.25 10.01 9.47
C TRP A 117 -14.38 8.98 9.37
N GLY A 118 -14.19 7.98 8.53
CA GLY A 118 -15.21 6.97 8.21
C GLY A 118 -15.88 7.17 6.85
N ASP A 119 -15.77 8.38 6.27
CA ASP A 119 -16.22 8.65 4.91
C ASP A 119 -15.12 8.34 3.87
N ILE A 120 -15.49 8.36 2.60
CA ILE A 120 -14.56 8.21 1.46
C ILE A 120 -14.16 9.58 0.91
N ILE A 121 -13.06 9.59 0.14
CA ILE A 121 -12.73 10.69 -0.76
C ILE A 121 -13.50 10.48 -2.07
N SER A 122 -14.44 11.36 -2.40
CA SER A 122 -15.26 11.20 -3.61
C SER A 122 -14.46 11.53 -4.88
N GLN A 123 -14.90 10.97 -6.03
CA GLN A 123 -14.29 11.32 -7.32
C GLN A 123 -14.45 12.80 -7.65
N ASP A 124 -15.56 13.43 -7.26
CA ASP A 124 -15.78 14.88 -7.44
C ASP A 124 -14.77 15.70 -6.64
N GLN A 125 -14.47 15.28 -5.41
CA GLN A 125 -13.44 15.91 -4.58
C GLN A 125 -12.05 15.77 -5.22
N ILE A 126 -11.73 14.59 -5.77
CA ILE A 126 -10.47 14.33 -6.47
C ILE A 126 -10.36 15.21 -7.71
N ALA A 127 -11.41 15.28 -8.53
CA ALA A 127 -11.45 16.11 -9.74
C ALA A 127 -11.28 17.60 -9.42
N ALA A 128 -11.98 18.11 -8.41
CA ALA A 128 -11.86 19.51 -7.98
C ALA A 128 -10.44 19.84 -7.47
N ALA A 129 -9.82 18.94 -6.70
CA ALA A 129 -8.45 19.12 -6.23
C ALA A 129 -7.45 19.11 -7.39
N LEU A 130 -7.64 18.22 -8.37
CA LEU A 130 -6.83 18.15 -9.59
C LEU A 130 -6.95 19.42 -10.45
N ASP A 131 -8.13 20.04 -10.52
CA ASP A 131 -8.34 21.33 -11.19
C ASP A 131 -7.67 22.49 -10.45
N GLN A 132 -7.71 22.46 -9.11
CA GLN A 132 -7.07 23.48 -8.26
C GLN A 132 -5.54 23.39 -8.28
N HIS A 133 -4.98 22.20 -8.45
CA HIS A 133 -3.55 21.91 -8.39
C HIS A 133 -3.06 21.25 -9.70
N PRO A 134 -3.03 21.99 -10.83
CA PRO A 134 -2.73 21.42 -12.15
C PRO A 134 -1.28 20.96 -12.34
N LYS A 135 -0.39 21.21 -11.37
CA LYS A 135 1.01 20.78 -11.37
C LYS A 135 1.25 19.53 -10.53
N VAL A 136 0.19 18.93 -9.98
CA VAL A 136 0.34 17.75 -9.13
C VAL A 136 1.03 16.63 -9.90
N LYS A 137 2.04 16.01 -9.29
CA LYS A 137 2.78 14.89 -9.85
C LYS A 137 2.18 13.56 -9.42
N VAL A 138 1.65 13.49 -8.20
CA VAL A 138 1.13 12.25 -7.60
C VAL A 138 -0.18 12.48 -6.87
N VAL A 139 -1.11 11.55 -7.02
CA VAL A 139 -2.32 11.41 -6.19
C VAL A 139 -2.23 10.11 -5.41
N GLY A 140 -2.27 10.20 -4.07
CA GLY A 140 -2.18 9.05 -3.17
C GLY A 140 -3.49 8.80 -2.40
N LEU A 141 -3.98 7.56 -2.44
CA LEU A 141 -5.18 7.13 -1.70
C LEU A 141 -4.91 5.86 -0.88
N VAL A 142 -5.63 5.73 0.24
CA VAL A 142 -5.67 4.49 1.05
C VAL A 142 -6.90 3.68 0.66
N HIS A 143 -6.71 2.45 0.18
CA HIS A 143 -7.80 1.61 -0.30
C HIS A 143 -8.72 1.13 0.83
N ALA A 144 -8.13 0.72 1.97
CA ALA A 144 -8.88 0.36 3.18
C ALA A 144 -8.27 1.05 4.39
N GLU A 145 -8.89 2.15 4.81
CA GLU A 145 -8.46 2.96 5.94
C GLU A 145 -8.78 2.24 7.25
N THR A 146 -7.76 1.59 7.80
CA THR A 146 -7.96 0.64 8.91
C THR A 146 -8.42 1.31 10.20
N SER A 147 -8.07 2.58 10.40
CA SER A 147 -8.43 3.30 11.63
C SER A 147 -9.91 3.64 11.71
N THR A 148 -10.60 3.68 10.57
CA THR A 148 -12.01 4.06 10.48
C THR A 148 -12.90 2.95 9.92
N GLY A 149 -12.31 1.96 9.23
CA GLY A 149 -13.04 0.93 8.50
C GLY A 149 -13.56 1.38 7.14
N ALA A 150 -13.22 2.59 6.69
CA ALA A 150 -13.63 3.09 5.38
C ALA A 150 -12.96 2.32 4.25
N HIS A 151 -13.73 1.97 3.22
CA HIS A 151 -13.27 1.29 2.02
C HIS A 151 -13.42 2.24 0.82
N GLN A 152 -12.28 2.74 0.31
CA GLN A 152 -12.22 3.74 -0.74
C GLN A 152 -12.44 3.09 -2.11
N PRO A 153 -13.50 3.42 -2.87
CA PRO A 153 -13.60 2.97 -4.25
C PRO A 153 -12.48 3.60 -5.11
N LEU A 154 -11.80 2.77 -5.90
CA LEU A 154 -10.66 3.19 -6.75
C LEU A 154 -10.96 3.11 -8.25
N GLU A 155 -12.02 2.40 -8.66
CA GLU A 155 -12.40 2.28 -10.07
C GLU A 155 -12.73 3.66 -10.67
N GLY A 156 -12.13 3.97 -11.83
CA GLY A 156 -12.26 5.27 -12.52
C GLY A 156 -11.38 6.41 -11.96
N VAL A 157 -10.71 6.23 -10.82
CA VAL A 157 -9.86 7.30 -10.25
C VAL A 157 -8.66 7.60 -11.14
N SER A 158 -8.02 6.58 -11.71
CA SER A 158 -6.86 6.75 -12.60
C SER A 158 -7.18 7.60 -13.82
N GLU A 159 -8.39 7.51 -14.38
CA GLU A 159 -8.79 8.33 -15.53
C GLU A 159 -8.72 9.84 -15.21
N LEU A 160 -9.14 10.23 -14.00
CA LEU A 160 -9.06 11.61 -13.52
C LEU A 160 -7.59 12.04 -13.33
N VAL A 161 -6.81 11.17 -12.68
CA VAL A 161 -5.41 11.44 -12.32
C VAL A 161 -4.53 11.53 -13.58
N HIS A 162 -4.61 10.55 -14.47
CA HIS A 162 -3.90 10.50 -15.74
C HIS A 162 -4.35 11.62 -16.69
N GLY A 163 -5.62 12.04 -16.63
CA GLY A 163 -6.12 13.20 -17.38
C GLY A 163 -5.42 14.52 -17.05
N LYS A 164 -4.73 14.61 -15.91
CA LYS A 164 -3.86 15.74 -15.54
C LYS A 164 -2.37 15.45 -15.68
N GLY A 165 -1.98 14.26 -16.15
CA GLY A 165 -0.60 13.84 -16.28
C GLY A 165 0.08 13.49 -14.95
N ALA A 166 -0.70 13.22 -13.89
CA ALA A 166 -0.20 12.79 -12.59
C ALA A 166 -0.16 11.26 -12.49
N LEU A 167 0.58 10.74 -11.51
CA LEU A 167 0.65 9.32 -11.16
C LEU A 167 -0.36 8.99 -10.04
N PHE A 168 -1.00 7.82 -10.14
CA PHE A 168 -1.91 7.31 -9.13
C PHE A 168 -1.23 6.24 -8.27
N ILE A 169 -1.12 6.50 -6.96
CA ILE A 169 -0.53 5.57 -6.00
C ILE A 169 -1.51 5.14 -4.92
N VAL A 170 -1.40 3.88 -4.49
CA VAL A 170 -2.36 3.25 -3.58
C VAL A 170 -1.67 2.56 -2.40
N ASP A 171 -2.15 2.85 -1.19
CA ASP A 171 -1.93 2.00 -0.01
C ASP A 171 -2.98 0.88 0.00
N ALA A 172 -2.53 -0.36 -0.16
CA ALA A 172 -3.37 -1.55 -0.08
C ALA A 172 -2.95 -2.51 1.06
N VAL A 173 -2.29 -2.00 2.12
CA VAL A 173 -1.79 -2.83 3.24
C VAL A 173 -2.90 -3.67 3.86
N THR A 174 -4.09 -3.08 4.08
CA THR A 174 -5.20 -3.79 4.73
C THR A 174 -6.18 -4.42 3.74
N SER A 175 -6.15 -4.06 2.46
CA SER A 175 -7.13 -4.54 1.48
C SER A 175 -6.65 -5.68 0.59
N LEU A 176 -5.35 -5.80 0.30
CA LEU A 176 -4.84 -6.83 -0.61
C LEU A 176 -5.17 -8.24 -0.09
N GLY A 177 -5.85 -9.04 -0.91
CA GLY A 177 -6.33 -10.39 -0.55
C GLY A 177 -7.66 -10.41 0.22
N GLY A 178 -8.11 -9.28 0.77
CA GLY A 178 -9.41 -9.15 1.44
C GLY A 178 -10.49 -8.47 0.59
N HIS A 179 -10.08 -7.59 -0.32
CA HIS A 179 -10.94 -6.86 -1.24
C HIS A 179 -10.48 -7.03 -2.69
N THR A 180 -11.39 -6.78 -3.63
CA THR A 180 -11.04 -6.76 -5.06
C THR A 180 -10.04 -5.64 -5.30
N LEU A 181 -8.94 -5.95 -6.00
CA LEU A 181 -7.90 -5.00 -6.34
C LEU A 181 -7.29 -5.42 -7.68
N ARG A 182 -7.59 -4.67 -8.74
CA ARG A 182 -7.22 -5.00 -10.12
C ARG A 182 -6.21 -3.96 -10.62
N VAL A 183 -4.94 -4.10 -10.26
CA VAL A 183 -3.93 -3.03 -10.43
C VAL A 183 -3.82 -2.54 -11.87
N ASP A 184 -3.66 -3.45 -12.83
CA ASP A 184 -3.53 -3.05 -14.25
C ASP A 184 -4.85 -2.50 -14.79
N ASP A 185 -5.99 -3.17 -14.49
CA ASP A 185 -7.30 -2.77 -15.02
C ASP A 185 -7.78 -1.43 -14.46
N TRP A 186 -7.35 -1.07 -13.24
CA TRP A 186 -7.66 0.21 -12.61
C TRP A 186 -6.59 1.27 -12.87
N GLY A 187 -5.55 0.97 -13.66
CA GLY A 187 -4.52 1.93 -14.04
C GLY A 187 -3.74 2.50 -12.84
N ILE A 188 -3.47 1.69 -11.82
CA ILE A 188 -2.68 2.13 -10.65
C ILE A 188 -1.20 2.10 -11.02
N ASP A 189 -0.51 3.24 -10.93
CA ASP A 189 0.89 3.38 -11.34
C ASP A 189 1.87 2.78 -10.33
N ALA A 190 1.57 2.92 -9.04
CA ALA A 190 2.36 2.30 -7.98
C ALA A 190 1.50 1.89 -6.78
N ILE A 191 1.81 0.74 -6.19
CA ILE A 191 1.03 0.18 -5.10
C ILE A 191 1.93 -0.59 -4.15
N TYR A 192 1.56 -0.60 -2.87
CA TYR A 192 2.21 -1.42 -1.86
C TYR A 192 1.19 -2.06 -0.93
N SER A 193 1.62 -3.11 -0.23
CA SER A 193 0.82 -3.77 0.79
C SER A 193 1.71 -4.36 1.90
N GLY A 194 1.14 -5.17 2.80
CA GLY A 194 1.85 -5.85 3.87
C GLY A 194 1.25 -7.22 4.17
N THR A 195 2.08 -8.14 4.63
CA THR A 195 1.67 -9.54 4.88
C THR A 195 0.94 -9.76 6.19
N GLN A 196 0.94 -8.79 7.10
CA GLN A 196 0.40 -8.90 8.46
C GLN A 196 -1.12 -8.64 8.57
N LYS A 197 -1.84 -8.67 7.45
CA LYS A 197 -3.27 -8.30 7.33
C LYS A 197 -4.10 -9.45 6.76
N CYS A 198 -4.45 -9.40 5.47
CA CYS A 198 -5.31 -10.39 4.82
C CYS A 198 -4.55 -11.53 4.13
N LEU A 199 -3.23 -11.40 3.96
CA LEU A 199 -2.36 -12.39 3.33
C LEU A 199 -1.96 -13.53 4.28
#